data_AF-A0A1X6MQ45-F1
#
_entry.id   AF-A0A1X6MQ45-F1
#
_cell.length_a   1.000
_cell.length_b   1.000
_cell.length_c   1.000
_cell.angle_alpha   90.00
_cell.angle_beta   90.00
_cell.angle_gamma   90.00
#
_symmetry.space_group_name_H-M   'P 1'
#
loop_
_entity.id
_entity.type
_entity.pdbx_description
1 polymer ?
#
loop_
_entity_poly.entity_id
_entity_poly.type
_entity_poly.pdbx_seq_one_letter_code
_entity_poly.pdbx_strand_id
1 'polypeptide(L)'
;MEDLVVHRCRELSKLPKAAKPRSVNFRRTTPGSLTPFFNTDVEAFCGPLDPSHPASRLRQPVLYRTVPTAHANGFILRAVPKAVLHRVPYPWPDPPFRPASERGPDAGRINMSLLKVLGKNVSRSAVVRKRIGYRVKTALGLIVSRGADVELDTKGRERVVFRQEDAGQKWVLQDWTYYMLPTLELYRMPIQTLIPSLRRALITVNQRARQLDERGWQRVASPDGKAKKLDRLAEQS
;
A
#
# COMPACT_ATOMS: atom_id res chain seq x y z
N MET A 1 11.22 -30.27 -15.24
CA MET A 1 10.04 -29.78 -14.51
C MET A 1 10.42 -29.77 -13.04
N GLU A 2 11.11 -28.71 -12.60
CA GLU A 2 11.65 -28.66 -11.24
C GLU A 2 10.50 -28.34 -10.27
N ASP A 3 10.27 -29.25 -9.32
CA ASP A 3 9.34 -29.07 -8.23
C ASP A 3 9.73 -27.82 -7.43
N LEU A 4 8.94 -26.77 -7.61
CA LEU A 4 9.02 -25.52 -6.85
C LEU A 4 8.63 -25.81 -5.40
N VAL A 5 9.61 -26.28 -4.62
CA VAL A 5 9.49 -26.51 -3.17
C VAL A 5 9.11 -25.19 -2.51
N VAL A 6 7.87 -25.13 -2.03
CA VAL A 6 7.36 -24.03 -1.24
C VAL A 6 8.09 -24.07 0.10
N HIS A 7 8.98 -23.11 0.36
CA HIS A 7 9.43 -22.85 1.73
C HIS A 7 8.26 -22.30 2.55
N ARG A 8 7.39 -23.20 3.04
CA ARG A 8 6.55 -22.93 4.20
C ARG A 8 7.52 -22.67 5.34
N CYS A 9 7.64 -21.42 5.77
CA CYS A 9 8.41 -21.09 6.96
C CYS A 9 7.74 -21.80 8.14
N ARG A 10 8.24 -23.00 8.50
CA ARG A 10 7.65 -23.91 9.50
C ARG A 10 7.47 -23.23 10.86
N GLU A 11 8.28 -22.22 11.14
CA GLU A 11 8.23 -21.41 12.34
C GLU A 11 6.95 -20.55 12.42
N LEU A 12 6.48 -20.02 11.30
CA LEU A 12 5.32 -19.12 11.27
C LEU A 12 3.97 -19.84 11.43
N SER A 13 3.90 -21.13 11.09
CA SER A 13 2.68 -21.94 11.23
C SER A 13 2.38 -22.36 12.68
N LYS A 14 3.36 -22.26 13.58
CA LYS A 14 3.23 -22.69 14.99
C LYS A 14 3.10 -21.50 15.96
N LEU A 15 2.90 -20.29 15.45
CA LEU A 15 2.85 -19.10 16.30
C LEU A 15 1.60 -19.08 17.20
N PRO A 16 1.74 -18.67 18.48
CA PRO A 16 0.58 -18.47 19.35
C PRO A 16 -0.35 -17.38 18.79
N LYS A 17 -1.60 -17.39 19.26
CA LYS A 17 -2.59 -16.35 18.90
C LYS A 17 -2.05 -14.98 19.35
N ALA A 18 -2.11 -13.98 18.47
CA ALA A 18 -1.70 -12.62 18.81
C ALA A 18 -2.66 -12.02 19.85
N ALA A 19 -2.13 -11.17 20.74
CA ALA A 19 -2.91 -10.51 21.79
C ALA A 19 -4.00 -9.61 21.18
N LYS A 20 -3.63 -8.40 20.74
CA LYS A 20 -4.40 -7.49 19.87
C LYS A 20 -3.40 -6.51 19.22
N PRO A 21 -3.62 -6.07 17.96
CA PRO A 21 -4.65 -6.51 17.02
C PRO A 21 -4.37 -7.93 16.51
N ARG A 22 -5.40 -8.76 16.38
CA ARG A 22 -5.30 -10.18 16.02
C ARG A 22 -5.06 -10.42 14.53
N SER A 23 -5.57 -9.54 13.68
CA SER A 23 -5.46 -9.69 12.23
C SER A 23 -5.62 -8.36 11.49
N VAL A 24 -5.11 -8.33 10.26
CA VAL A 24 -5.34 -7.25 9.31
C VAL A 24 -6.40 -7.68 8.30
N ASN A 25 -7.41 -6.84 8.10
CA ASN A 25 -8.40 -7.01 7.05
C ASN A 25 -7.99 -6.22 5.81
N PHE A 26 -7.88 -6.93 4.68
CA PHE A 26 -7.60 -6.35 3.36
C PHE A 26 -8.80 -6.42 2.41
N ARG A 27 -9.94 -6.94 2.88
CA ARG A 27 -11.12 -7.20 2.05
C ARG A 27 -12.11 -6.05 2.24
N ARG A 28 -12.62 -5.51 1.12
CA ARG A 28 -13.63 -4.44 1.11
C ARG A 28 -13.21 -3.18 1.87
N THR A 29 -11.92 -2.87 1.86
CA THR A 29 -11.32 -1.70 2.52
C THR A 29 -11.05 -0.54 1.56
N THR A 30 -11.16 -0.78 0.24
CA THR A 30 -10.97 0.22 -0.81
C THR A 30 -12.35 0.64 -1.34
N PRO A 31 -12.78 1.90 -1.13
CA PRO A 31 -14.14 2.36 -1.45
C PRO A 31 -14.36 2.74 -2.93
N GLY A 32 -13.37 2.57 -3.80
CA GLY A 32 -13.47 2.96 -5.21
C GLY A 32 -12.39 2.31 -6.07
N SER A 33 -12.26 2.79 -7.30
CA SER A 33 -11.29 2.28 -8.27
C SER A 33 -10.07 3.18 -8.41
N LEU A 34 -8.90 2.54 -8.54
CA LEU A 34 -7.65 3.19 -8.89
C LEU A 34 -7.38 3.13 -10.41
N THR A 35 -8.24 2.48 -11.21
CA THR A 35 -8.01 2.29 -12.65
C THR A 35 -7.74 3.60 -13.39
N PRO A 36 -8.50 4.70 -13.17
CA PRO A 36 -8.22 5.97 -13.84
C PRO A 36 -6.80 6.46 -13.60
N PHE A 37 -6.26 6.25 -12.39
CA PHE A 37 -4.92 6.66 -12.00
C PHE A 37 -3.80 6.08 -12.89
N PHE A 38 -4.06 4.95 -13.55
CA PHE A 38 -3.13 4.31 -14.50
C PHE A 38 -3.37 4.74 -15.95
N ASN A 39 -3.97 5.92 -16.17
CA ASN A 39 -4.25 6.50 -17.48
C ASN A 39 -5.07 5.56 -18.39
N THR A 40 -6.05 4.88 -17.79
CA THR A 40 -7.07 4.09 -18.50
C THR A 40 -8.33 4.94 -18.64
N ASP A 41 -9.12 4.72 -19.69
CA ASP A 41 -10.36 5.41 -20.04
C ASP A 41 -11.11 5.98 -18.82
N VAL A 42 -10.89 7.29 -18.58
CA VAL A 42 -11.39 8.01 -17.40
C VAL A 42 -12.88 8.29 -17.54
N GLU A 43 -13.40 8.32 -18.77
CA GLU A 43 -14.80 8.59 -19.10
C GLU A 43 -15.72 7.44 -18.64
N ALA A 44 -15.17 6.24 -18.48
CA ALA A 44 -15.86 5.09 -17.91
C ALA A 44 -16.13 5.18 -16.40
N PHE A 45 -15.80 6.31 -15.73
CA PHE A 45 -15.91 6.48 -14.27
C PHE A 45 -16.70 7.74 -13.88
N CYS A 46 -17.36 7.71 -12.72
CA CYS A 46 -18.21 8.80 -12.23
C CYS A 46 -17.43 9.86 -11.41
N GLY A 47 -16.16 10.13 -11.80
CA GLY A 47 -15.28 11.06 -11.11
C GLY A 47 -14.76 10.58 -9.73
N PRO A 48 -14.03 11.44 -8.99
CA PRO A 48 -13.45 11.10 -7.69
C PRO A 48 -14.52 10.83 -6.62
N LEU A 49 -14.14 10.10 -5.56
CA LEU A 49 -14.99 9.81 -4.41
C LEU A 49 -15.29 11.07 -3.60
N ASP A 50 -14.30 11.92 -3.40
CA ASP A 50 -14.47 13.23 -2.77
C ASP A 50 -13.86 14.32 -3.67
N PRO A 51 -14.70 15.03 -4.45
CA PRO A 51 -14.28 16.16 -5.28
C PRO A 51 -13.78 17.37 -4.49
N SER A 52 -14.17 17.51 -3.22
CA SER A 52 -13.80 18.67 -2.39
C SER A 52 -12.34 18.62 -1.95
N HIS A 53 -11.77 17.41 -1.83
CA HIS A 53 -10.40 17.18 -1.40
C HIS A 53 -9.36 17.83 -2.35
N PRO A 54 -8.32 18.51 -1.83
CA PRO A 54 -7.36 19.25 -2.65
C PRO A 54 -6.62 18.36 -3.67
N ALA A 55 -6.29 17.12 -3.30
CA ALA A 55 -5.66 16.17 -4.22
C ALA A 55 -6.54 15.79 -5.42
N SER A 56 -7.88 15.84 -5.28
CA SER A 56 -8.82 15.50 -6.36
C SER A 56 -8.87 16.56 -7.46
N ARG A 57 -8.38 17.79 -7.17
CA ARG A 57 -8.31 18.90 -8.13
C ARG A 57 -7.03 18.88 -8.97
N LEU A 58 -6.05 18.05 -8.58
CA LEU A 58 -4.79 17.95 -9.28
C LEU A 58 -4.95 17.21 -10.60
N ARG A 59 -4.26 17.70 -11.64
CA ARG A 59 -4.09 16.93 -12.88
C ARG A 59 -3.39 15.61 -12.58
N GLN A 60 -3.84 14.53 -13.20
CA GLN A 60 -3.35 13.18 -12.92
C GLN A 60 -1.82 13.00 -12.99
N PRO A 61 -1.09 13.54 -13.99
CA PRO A 61 0.38 13.44 -14.01
C PRO A 61 1.06 14.13 -12.82
N VAL A 62 0.46 15.22 -12.33
CA VAL A 62 0.95 15.94 -11.14
C VAL A 62 0.69 15.10 -9.90
N LEU A 63 -0.55 14.63 -9.74
CA LEU A 63 -0.93 13.74 -8.63
C LEU A 63 -0.02 12.50 -8.57
N TYR A 64 0.25 11.86 -9.71
CA TYR A 64 1.14 10.69 -9.80
C TYR A 64 2.57 10.96 -9.30
N ARG A 65 3.08 12.17 -9.51
CA ARG A 65 4.42 12.58 -9.06
C ARG A 65 4.42 13.03 -7.60
N THR A 66 3.31 13.56 -7.11
CA THR A 66 3.17 14.06 -5.73
C THR A 66 2.95 12.95 -4.71
N VAL A 67 2.26 11.87 -5.10
CA VAL A 67 1.87 10.82 -4.15
C VAL A 67 3.09 10.14 -3.48
N PRO A 68 3.03 9.85 -2.17
CA PRO A 68 4.08 9.18 -1.44
C PRO A 68 4.48 7.86 -2.11
N THR A 69 5.77 7.75 -2.41
CA THR A 69 6.35 6.59 -3.07
C THR A 69 7.57 6.11 -2.29
N ALA A 70 7.67 4.80 -2.08
CA ALA A 70 8.87 4.13 -1.59
C ALA A 70 9.29 3.03 -2.56
N HIS A 71 10.57 3.03 -2.90
CA HIS A 71 11.20 2.00 -3.72
C HIS A 71 11.90 1.00 -2.80
N ALA A 72 11.74 -0.28 -3.09
CA ALA A 72 12.42 -1.35 -2.39
C ALA A 72 12.80 -2.44 -3.40
N ASN A 73 13.71 -3.31 -3.00
CA ASN A 73 14.07 -4.46 -3.82
C ASN A 73 12.82 -5.33 -4.02
N GLY A 74 12.50 -5.66 -5.28
CA GLY A 74 11.35 -6.47 -5.63
C GLY A 74 9.98 -5.76 -5.64
N PHE A 75 9.85 -4.49 -5.25
CA PHE A 75 8.57 -3.77 -5.36
C PHE A 75 8.65 -2.25 -5.23
N ILE A 76 7.64 -1.56 -5.73
CA ILE A 76 7.36 -0.15 -5.44
C ILE A 76 6.06 -0.08 -4.64
N LEU A 77 6.08 0.63 -3.51
CA LEU A 77 4.90 0.90 -2.69
C LEU A 77 4.52 2.38 -2.82
N ARG A 78 3.24 2.63 -3.08
CA ARG A 78 2.68 3.97 -3.16
C ARG A 78 1.42 4.07 -2.32
N ALA A 79 1.11 5.27 -1.85
CA ALA A 79 -0.16 5.55 -1.18
C ALA A 79 -0.86 6.73 -1.84
N VAL A 80 -2.18 6.61 -2.01
CA VAL A 80 -3.04 7.67 -2.53
C VAL A 80 -4.17 7.92 -1.55
N PRO A 81 -4.64 9.16 -1.36
CA PRO A 81 -5.82 9.41 -0.54
C PRO A 81 -7.02 8.67 -1.11
N LYS A 82 -7.90 8.12 -0.25
CA LYS A 82 -9.13 7.48 -0.73
C LYS A 82 -10.01 8.45 -1.50
N ALA A 83 -9.98 9.74 -1.15
CA ALA A 83 -10.68 10.82 -1.83
C ALA A 83 -10.48 10.86 -3.36
N VAL A 84 -9.27 10.52 -3.84
CA VAL A 84 -8.93 10.58 -5.27
C VAL A 84 -9.32 9.32 -6.04
N LEU A 85 -9.71 8.24 -5.36
CA LEU A 85 -10.22 7.06 -6.03
C LEU A 85 -11.51 7.42 -6.76
N HIS A 86 -11.79 6.72 -7.85
CA HIS A 86 -12.95 7.03 -8.67
C HIS A 86 -14.13 6.11 -8.38
N ARG A 87 -15.33 6.67 -8.50
CA ARG A 87 -16.58 5.92 -8.47
C ARG A 87 -16.71 5.11 -9.75
N VAL A 88 -16.98 3.82 -9.60
CA VAL A 88 -17.34 2.95 -10.71
C VAL A 88 -18.84 3.10 -10.97
N PRO A 89 -19.28 3.23 -12.24
CA PRO A 89 -20.70 3.34 -12.56
C PRO A 89 -21.46 2.09 -12.15
N TYR A 90 -20.80 0.92 -12.28
CA TYR A 90 -21.33 -0.38 -11.89
C TYR A 90 -20.33 -1.09 -10.98
N PRO A 91 -20.51 -1.09 -9.64
CA PRO A 91 -19.61 -1.77 -8.73
C PRO A 91 -19.72 -3.29 -8.90
N TRP A 92 -18.62 -3.95 -9.30
CA TRP A 92 -18.56 -5.40 -9.45
C TRP A 92 -17.93 -6.08 -8.22
N PRO A 93 -18.45 -7.22 -7.71
CA PRO A 93 -19.76 -7.82 -7.94
C PRO A 93 -20.76 -7.45 -6.81
N ASP A 94 -22.03 -7.22 -7.15
CA ASP A 94 -23.13 -7.18 -6.18
C ASP A 94 -23.40 -8.58 -5.60
N PRO A 95 -23.74 -8.74 -4.30
CA PRO A 95 -24.90 -8.19 -3.58
C PRO A 95 -24.45 -7.29 -2.40
N PRO A 96 -25.31 -6.78 -1.47
CA PRO A 96 -24.98 -5.65 -0.62
C PRO A 96 -23.94 -6.05 0.42
N PHE A 97 -22.68 -5.90 0.03
CA PHE A 97 -21.59 -6.16 0.90
C PHE A 97 -21.31 -4.89 1.67
N ARG A 98 -21.64 -4.94 2.97
CA ARG A 98 -21.26 -3.87 3.88
C ARG A 98 -19.77 -3.56 3.67
N PRO A 99 -19.41 -2.27 3.46
CA PRO A 99 -18.01 -1.89 3.45
C PRO A 99 -17.36 -2.37 4.74
N ALA A 100 -16.05 -2.57 4.74
CA ALA A 100 -15.37 -2.83 6.00
C ALA A 100 -15.69 -1.69 6.96
N SER A 101 -16.23 -2.00 8.13
CA SER A 101 -16.59 -1.00 9.15
C SER A 101 -15.39 -0.09 9.42
N GLU A 102 -15.57 1.23 9.38
CA GLU A 102 -14.47 2.23 9.49
C GLU A 102 -13.59 1.99 10.72
N ARG A 103 -14.21 1.58 11.82
CA ARG A 103 -13.58 0.91 12.95
C ARG A 103 -14.26 -0.44 13.11
N GLY A 104 -13.48 -1.51 13.22
CA GLY A 104 -14.02 -2.84 13.48
C GLY A 104 -14.95 -2.81 14.71
N PRO A 105 -16.13 -3.46 14.69
CA PRO A 105 -16.94 -3.68 15.89
C PRO A 105 -16.17 -4.46 16.98
N ASP A 106 -15.05 -5.11 16.61
CA ASP A 106 -14.10 -5.72 17.51
C ASP A 106 -12.74 -5.00 17.44
N ALA A 107 -12.26 -4.47 18.57
CA ALA A 107 -10.91 -3.88 18.74
C ALA A 107 -9.72 -4.81 18.37
N GLY A 108 -9.98 -5.99 17.81
CA GLY A 108 -8.99 -6.99 17.38
C GLY A 108 -8.63 -6.97 15.90
N ARG A 109 -9.22 -6.12 15.04
CA ARG A 109 -8.91 -6.07 13.60
C ARG A 109 -8.55 -4.69 13.09
N ILE A 110 -7.52 -4.60 12.25
CA ILE A 110 -7.12 -3.36 11.56
C ILE A 110 -7.45 -3.47 10.08
N ASN A 111 -8.21 -2.52 9.55
CA ASN A 111 -8.45 -2.41 8.11
C ASN A 111 -7.24 -1.77 7.43
N MET A 112 -6.80 -2.37 6.32
CA MET A 112 -5.76 -1.82 5.46
C MET A 112 -6.22 -1.90 4.00
N SER A 113 -6.25 -0.75 3.31
CA SER A 113 -6.56 -0.70 1.88
C SER A 113 -5.30 -0.97 1.08
N LEU A 114 -5.20 -2.15 0.48
CA LEU A 114 -4.04 -2.56 -0.32
C LEU A 114 -4.47 -3.15 -1.66
N LEU A 115 -4.09 -2.46 -2.73
CA LEU A 115 -4.22 -2.92 -4.11
C LEU A 115 -2.87 -3.48 -4.60
N LYS A 116 -2.93 -4.54 -5.42
CA LYS A 116 -1.74 -5.14 -6.04
C LYS A 116 -1.87 -4.99 -7.55
N VAL A 117 -0.99 -4.21 -8.15
CA VAL A 117 -0.98 -3.92 -9.58
C VAL A 117 -0.07 -4.96 -10.24
N LEU A 118 -0.67 -6.09 -10.62
CA LEU A 118 0.02 -7.28 -11.12
C LEU A 118 -0.46 -7.64 -12.53
N GLY A 119 0.20 -7.08 -13.54
CA GLY A 119 -0.06 -7.40 -14.95
C GLY A 119 0.56 -8.73 -15.39
N LYS A 120 0.24 -9.15 -16.63
CA LYS A 120 0.86 -10.31 -17.28
C LYS A 120 2.38 -10.14 -17.50
N ASN A 121 2.87 -8.90 -17.46
CA ASN A 121 4.30 -8.55 -17.58
C ASN A 121 5.15 -9.06 -16.40
N VAL A 122 4.57 -9.21 -15.20
CA VAL A 122 5.30 -9.74 -14.04
C VAL A 122 5.45 -11.26 -14.12
N SER A 123 4.37 -11.95 -14.51
CA SER A 123 4.38 -13.39 -14.78
C SER A 123 3.14 -13.75 -15.57
N ARG A 124 3.28 -14.65 -16.56
CA ARG A 124 2.15 -15.21 -17.30
C ARG A 124 1.24 -16.07 -16.40
N SER A 125 1.82 -16.76 -15.41
CA SER A 125 1.07 -17.62 -14.49
C SER A 125 0.25 -16.82 -13.47
N ALA A 126 -1.07 -16.99 -13.51
CA ALA A 126 -1.98 -16.39 -12.53
C ALA A 126 -1.71 -16.88 -11.09
N VAL A 127 -1.24 -18.13 -10.95
CA VAL A 127 -0.88 -18.73 -9.66
C VAL A 127 0.31 -18.00 -9.05
N VAL A 128 1.34 -17.69 -9.84
CA VAL A 128 2.51 -16.92 -9.38
C VAL A 128 2.09 -15.52 -8.93
N ARG A 129 1.30 -14.79 -9.73
CA ARG A 129 0.78 -13.47 -9.35
C ARG A 129 -0.09 -13.52 -8.08
N LYS A 130 -0.90 -14.57 -7.92
CA LYS A 130 -1.69 -14.80 -6.70
C LYS A 130 -0.79 -15.01 -5.49
N ARG A 131 0.26 -15.84 -5.61
CA ARG A 131 1.24 -16.13 -4.55
C ARG A 131 2.02 -14.89 -4.13
N ILE A 132 2.50 -14.06 -5.06
CA ILE A 132 3.16 -12.77 -4.77
C ILE A 132 2.25 -11.92 -3.86
N GLY A 133 0.99 -11.77 -4.23
CA GLY A 133 0.03 -11.00 -3.42
C GLY A 133 -0.20 -11.59 -2.03
N TYR A 134 -0.23 -12.91 -1.89
CA TYR A 134 -0.34 -13.54 -0.57
C TYR A 134 0.90 -13.32 0.28
N ARG A 135 2.12 -13.45 -0.28
CA ARG A 135 3.37 -13.20 0.45
C ARG A 135 3.38 -11.79 1.06
N VAL A 136 3.01 -10.78 0.26
CA VAL A 136 2.91 -9.39 0.72
C VAL A 136 1.88 -9.24 1.84
N LYS A 137 0.65 -9.75 1.65
CA LYS A 137 -0.40 -9.66 2.68
C LYS A 137 -0.02 -10.38 3.97
N THR A 138 0.65 -11.52 3.87
CA THR A 138 1.16 -12.26 5.04
C THR A 138 2.21 -11.45 5.79
N ALA A 139 3.21 -10.90 5.08
CA ALA A 139 4.26 -10.09 5.68
C ALA A 139 3.70 -8.83 6.35
N LEU A 140 2.81 -8.09 5.67
CA LEU A 140 2.11 -6.94 6.25
C LEU A 140 1.25 -7.34 7.45
N GLY A 141 0.57 -8.49 7.36
CA GLY A 141 -0.17 -9.06 8.48
C GLY A 141 0.72 -9.25 9.70
N LEU A 142 1.91 -9.83 9.55
CA LEU A 142 2.87 -10.03 10.64
C LEU A 142 3.38 -8.69 11.23
N ILE A 143 3.74 -7.74 10.37
CA ILE A 143 4.22 -6.41 10.81
C ILE A 143 3.13 -5.70 11.62
N VAL A 144 1.92 -5.59 11.08
CA VAL A 144 0.85 -4.78 11.69
C VAL A 144 0.24 -5.48 12.91
N SER A 145 0.08 -6.82 12.88
CA SER A 145 -0.56 -7.54 13.99
C SER A 145 0.36 -7.91 15.15
N ARG A 146 1.65 -8.15 14.86
CA ARG A 146 2.63 -8.68 15.82
C ARG A 146 3.91 -7.87 15.93
N GLY A 147 4.02 -6.74 15.23
CA GLY A 147 5.24 -5.93 15.21
C GLY A 147 6.44 -6.74 14.75
N ALA A 148 6.25 -7.55 13.69
CA ALA A 148 7.31 -8.39 13.18
C ALA A 148 8.50 -7.56 12.72
N ASP A 149 9.69 -7.99 13.13
CA ASP A 149 10.98 -7.46 12.70
C ASP A 149 11.96 -8.62 12.48
N VAL A 150 13.19 -8.31 12.07
CA VAL A 150 14.22 -9.32 11.82
C VAL A 150 15.48 -8.96 12.58
N GLU A 151 15.99 -9.93 13.33
CA GLU A 151 17.23 -9.83 14.11
C GLU A 151 18.19 -10.95 13.69
N LEU A 152 19.47 -10.74 13.95
CA LEU A 152 20.48 -11.78 13.83
C LEU A 152 20.50 -12.59 15.13
N ASP A 153 20.35 -13.90 15.02
CA ASP A 153 20.57 -14.81 16.13
C ASP A 153 22.06 -14.79 16.56
N THR A 154 22.36 -15.32 17.74
CA THR A 154 23.71 -15.58 18.26
C THR A 154 24.64 -16.32 17.29
N LYS A 155 24.07 -17.02 16.30
CA LYS A 155 24.79 -17.74 15.24
C LYS A 155 24.84 -16.99 13.90
N GLY A 156 24.49 -15.71 13.88
CA GLY A 156 24.49 -14.85 12.69
C GLY A 156 23.39 -15.15 11.65
N ARG A 157 22.37 -15.92 12.02
CA ARG A 157 21.25 -16.26 11.12
C ARG A 157 20.11 -15.25 11.27
N GLU A 158 19.55 -14.79 10.16
CA GLU A 158 18.36 -13.92 10.18
C GLU A 158 17.14 -14.66 10.71
N ARG A 159 16.56 -14.15 11.80
CA ARG A 159 15.37 -14.71 12.44
C ARG A 159 14.30 -13.64 12.60
N VAL A 160 13.05 -14.03 12.32
CA VAL A 160 11.90 -13.15 12.54
C VAL A 160 11.58 -13.10 14.03
N VAL A 161 11.54 -11.89 14.58
CA VAL A 161 11.16 -11.60 15.96
C VAL A 161 9.83 -10.85 15.98
N PHE A 162 9.07 -10.98 17.07
CA PHE A 162 7.78 -10.31 17.23
C PHE A 162 7.82 -9.40 18.45
N ARG A 163 7.66 -8.10 18.20
CA ARG A 163 7.65 -7.05 19.22
C ARG A 163 6.24 -6.48 19.31
N GLN A 164 5.45 -6.92 20.29
CA GLN A 164 4.02 -6.58 20.32
C GLN A 164 3.76 -5.09 20.54
N GLU A 165 4.66 -4.39 21.22
CA GLU A 165 4.71 -2.93 21.37
C GLU A 165 4.86 -2.20 20.03
N ASP A 166 5.42 -2.89 19.04
CA ASP A 166 5.56 -2.37 17.69
C ASP A 166 4.35 -2.69 16.80
N ALA A 167 3.38 -3.47 17.25
CA ALA A 167 2.16 -3.74 16.51
C ALA A 167 1.18 -2.54 16.54
N GLY A 168 0.16 -2.58 15.68
CA GLY A 168 -0.98 -1.66 15.77
C GLY A 168 -1.20 -0.74 14.57
N GLN A 169 -2.10 0.23 14.77
CA GLN A 169 -2.59 1.14 13.72
C GLN A 169 -1.51 2.08 13.17
N LYS A 170 -0.39 2.29 13.87
CA LYS A 170 0.68 3.20 13.43
C LYS A 170 1.25 2.89 12.03
N TRP A 171 1.15 1.63 11.61
CA TRP A 171 1.60 1.15 10.30
C TRP A 171 0.63 1.44 9.15
N VAL A 172 -0.62 1.79 9.44
CA VAL A 172 -1.69 1.88 8.45
C VAL A 172 -2.39 3.23 8.53
N LEU A 173 -2.42 3.93 7.40
CA LEU A 173 -3.22 5.14 7.22
C LEU A 173 -4.65 4.73 6.79
N GLN A 174 -5.65 5.05 7.61
CA GLN A 174 -7.03 4.62 7.36
C GLN A 174 -7.66 5.32 6.16
N ASP A 175 -7.34 6.59 5.92
CA ASP A 175 -7.93 7.40 4.83
C ASP A 175 -7.15 7.31 3.52
N TRP A 176 -6.19 6.38 3.47
CA TRP A 176 -5.33 6.16 2.32
C TRP A 176 -5.48 4.75 1.75
N THR A 177 -5.23 4.64 0.46
CA THR A 177 -5.14 3.38 -0.27
C THR A 177 -3.70 3.16 -0.71
N TYR A 178 -3.12 2.08 -0.22
CA TYR A 178 -1.83 1.62 -0.68
C TYR A 178 -2.02 0.87 -2.00
N TYR A 179 -1.12 1.07 -2.95
CA TYR A 179 -0.99 0.19 -4.08
C TYR A 179 0.47 -0.20 -4.29
N MET A 180 0.68 -1.46 -4.64
CA MET A 180 2.01 -2.02 -4.84
C MET A 180 2.18 -2.46 -6.28
N LEU A 181 3.36 -2.15 -6.83
CA LEU A 181 3.88 -2.63 -8.10
C LEU A 181 5.01 -3.63 -7.79
N PRO A 182 4.70 -4.92 -7.57
CA PRO A 182 5.71 -5.93 -7.29
C PRO A 182 6.40 -6.43 -8.57
N THR A 183 7.65 -6.87 -8.45
CA THR A 183 8.39 -7.58 -9.51
C THR A 183 8.39 -9.09 -9.24
N LEU A 184 8.94 -9.88 -10.17
CA LEU A 184 9.07 -11.32 -10.00
C LEU A 184 10.04 -11.69 -8.87
N GLU A 185 11.00 -10.82 -8.54
CA GLU A 185 11.97 -11.04 -7.46
C GLU A 185 11.27 -11.26 -6.10
N LEU A 186 10.16 -10.55 -5.86
CA LEU A 186 9.38 -10.69 -4.63
C LEU A 186 8.84 -12.12 -4.43
N TYR A 187 8.60 -12.85 -5.52
CA TYR A 187 8.15 -14.24 -5.46
C TYR A 187 9.19 -15.14 -4.76
N ARG A 188 10.48 -14.87 -4.99
CA ARG A 188 11.62 -15.64 -4.47
C ARG A 188 12.23 -15.04 -3.21
N MET A 189 11.95 -13.78 -2.92
CA MET A 189 12.49 -13.05 -1.77
C MET A 189 12.16 -13.74 -0.43
N PRO A 190 13.15 -14.05 0.43
CA PRO A 190 12.93 -14.58 1.77
C PRO A 190 12.03 -13.66 2.62
N ILE A 191 11.26 -14.23 3.53
CA ILE A 191 10.37 -13.42 4.40
C ILE A 191 11.18 -12.50 5.31
N GLN A 192 12.38 -12.95 5.69
CA GLN A 192 13.38 -12.22 6.48
C GLN A 192 13.86 -10.95 5.76
N THR A 193 13.98 -10.98 4.43
CA THR A 193 14.34 -9.79 3.65
C THR A 193 13.12 -8.91 3.35
N LEU A 194 11.95 -9.53 3.16
CA LEU A 194 10.71 -8.84 2.80
C LEU A 194 10.16 -8.00 3.96
N ILE A 195 10.21 -8.50 5.20
CA ILE A 195 9.68 -7.80 6.38
C ILE A 195 10.37 -6.43 6.58
N PRO A 196 11.72 -6.34 6.71
CA PRO A 196 12.41 -5.05 6.87
C PRO A 196 12.20 -4.12 5.67
N SER A 197 12.15 -4.67 4.46
CA SER A 197 11.90 -3.88 3.24
C SER A 197 10.50 -3.24 3.25
N LEU A 198 9.47 -3.99 3.67
CA LEU A 198 8.12 -3.44 3.82
C LEU A 198 8.02 -2.44 4.97
N ARG A 199 8.69 -2.68 6.11
CA ARG A 199 8.73 -1.73 7.25
C ARG A 199 9.27 -0.37 6.80
N ARG A 200 10.45 -0.36 6.15
CA ARG A 200 11.06 0.86 5.61
C ARG A 200 10.18 1.57 4.59
N ALA A 201 9.54 0.80 3.70
CA ALA A 201 8.63 1.35 2.71
C ALA A 201 7.38 1.99 3.36
N LEU A 202 6.78 1.33 4.35
CA LEU A 202 5.64 1.86 5.10
C LEU A 202 6.00 3.12 5.89
N ILE A 203 7.15 3.13 6.57
CA ILE A 203 7.62 4.33 7.31
C ILE A 203 7.76 5.51 6.34
N THR A 204 8.49 5.31 5.25
CA THR A 204 8.71 6.35 4.23
C THR A 204 7.40 6.88 3.65
N VAL A 205 6.50 5.99 3.26
CA VAL A 205 5.21 6.35 2.66
C VAL A 205 4.32 7.05 3.69
N ASN A 206 4.22 6.53 4.91
CA ASN A 206 3.32 7.07 5.93
C ASN A 206 3.77 8.44 6.43
N GLN A 207 5.08 8.64 6.60
CA GLN A 207 5.64 9.94 6.97
C GLN A 207 5.33 11.00 5.90
N ARG A 208 5.60 10.68 4.63
CA ARG A 208 5.32 11.59 3.51
C ARG A 208 3.82 11.87 3.35
N ALA A 209 2.97 10.86 3.53
CA ALA A 209 1.53 11.00 3.46
C ALA A 209 0.99 11.97 4.54
N ARG A 210 1.44 11.81 5.80
CA ARG A 210 1.06 12.73 6.89
C ARG A 210 1.51 14.17 6.61
N GLN A 211 2.73 14.35 6.09
CA GLN A 211 3.22 15.67 5.68
C GLN A 211 2.38 16.30 4.57
N LEU A 212 1.88 15.49 3.63
CA LEU A 212 0.99 15.97 2.58
C LEU A 212 -0.38 16.39 3.11
N ASP A 213 -0.96 15.62 4.02
CA ASP A 213 -2.26 15.92 4.64
C ASP A 213 -2.22 17.19 5.49
N GLU A 214 -1.15 17.40 6.27
CA GLU A 214 -1.05 18.57 7.15
C GLU A 214 -0.97 19.89 6.37
N ARG A 215 -0.14 19.96 5.31
CA ARG A 215 0.16 21.23 4.61
C ARG A 215 0.51 21.09 3.13
N GLY A 216 0.76 19.87 2.65
CA GLY A 216 1.33 19.64 1.32
C GLY A 216 0.32 19.73 0.19
N TRP A 217 -0.91 19.25 0.38
CA TRP A 217 -1.90 19.25 -0.71
C TRP A 217 -2.32 20.66 -1.14
N GLN A 218 -2.47 21.58 -0.19
CA GLN A 218 -2.80 22.98 -0.50
C GLN A 218 -1.69 23.67 -1.29
N ARG A 219 -0.42 23.39 -0.98
CA ARG A 219 0.74 23.95 -1.70
C ARG A 219 0.84 23.42 -3.12
N VAL A 220 0.56 22.13 -3.34
CA VAL A 220 0.64 21.50 -4.66
C VAL A 220 -0.57 21.90 -5.53
N ALA A 221 -1.73 22.13 -4.93
CA ALA A 221 -2.92 22.60 -5.62
C ALA A 221 -2.88 24.09 -5.99
N SER A 222 -1.98 24.87 -5.38
CA SER A 222 -1.82 26.29 -5.68
C SER A 222 -1.12 26.50 -7.03
N PRO A 223 -1.71 27.25 -7.97
CA PRO A 223 -1.19 27.43 -9.33
C PRO A 223 0.13 28.23 -9.42
N ASP A 224 0.52 28.94 -8.34
CA ASP A 224 1.63 29.90 -8.32
C ASP A 224 3.03 29.27 -8.43
N GLY A 225 3.15 27.95 -8.32
CA GLY A 225 4.43 27.23 -8.47
C GLY A 225 5.00 27.24 -9.89
N LYS A 226 4.16 27.53 -10.91
CA LYS A 226 4.63 27.69 -12.29
C LYS A 226 5.16 29.11 -12.57
N ALA A 227 4.58 30.14 -11.96
CA ALA A 227 5.00 31.53 -12.16
C ALA A 227 6.44 31.75 -11.68
N LYS A 228 6.78 31.27 -10.47
CA LYS A 228 8.13 31.45 -9.90
C LYS A 228 9.27 30.75 -10.65
N LYS A 229 8.99 29.79 -11.53
CA LYS A 229 10.04 29.12 -12.34
C LYS A 229 10.27 29.83 -13.67
N LEU A 230 9.26 30.53 -14.20
CA LEU A 230 9.38 31.35 -15.40
C LEU A 230 10.05 32.69 -15.10
N ASP A 231 9.73 33.32 -13.96
CA ASP A 231 10.35 34.59 -13.56
C ASP A 231 11.86 34.45 -13.32
N ARG A 232 12.31 33.32 -12.74
CA ARG A 232 13.74 33.04 -12.53
C ARG A 232 14.53 32.74 -13.81
N LEU A 233 13.86 32.38 -14.90
CA LEU A 233 14.49 32.19 -16.21
C LEU A 233 14.52 33.50 -17.01
N ALA A 234 13.61 34.44 -16.73
CA ALA A 234 13.59 35.77 -17.33
C ALA A 234 14.60 36.74 -16.68
N GLU A 235 15.00 36.53 -15.43
CA GLU A 235 16.02 37.33 -14.74
C GLU A 235 17.48 36.90 -15.06
N GLN A 236 17.68 35.87 -15.89
CA GLN A 236 18.99 35.35 -16.30
C GLN A 236 19.28 35.50 -17.81
N SER A 237 18.49 36.30 -18.53
CA SER A 237 18.74 36.67 -19.94
C SER A 237 18.93 38.17 -20.08
#